data_AF-E4LN74-F1
#
_entry.id   AF-E4LN74-F1
#
_cell.length_a   1.000
_cell.length_b   1.000
_cell.length_c   1.000
_cell.angle_alpha   90.00
_cell.angle_beta   90.00
_cell.angle_gamma   90.00
#
_symmetry.space_group_name_H-M   'P 1'
#
loop_
_entity.id
_entity.type
_entity.pdbx_description
1 polymer ?
#
loop_
_entity_poly.entity_id
_entity_poly.type
_entity_poly.pdbx_seq_one_letter_code
_entity_poly.pdbx_strand_id
1 'polypeptide(L)'
;MSSYRMKSWEELTICDDYMFKLIMSRKRICRKVLERILHVEISDIRYLEAEKPMKPSYRSKGIRLDVYVRDDTHTVYNIEMQVRRVCQVKCVSFL
;
A
#
# COMPACT_ATOMS: atom_id res chain seq x y z
N MET A 1 20.66 -2.10 18.04
CA MET A 1 19.27 -1.59 17.92
C MET A 1 19.36 -0.20 17.33
N SER A 2 18.84 0.01 16.12
CA SER A 2 18.90 1.35 15.50
C SER A 2 18.05 2.31 16.35
N SER A 3 18.66 3.39 16.83
CA SER A 3 17.97 4.46 17.55
C SER A 3 16.88 5.01 16.64
N TYR A 4 15.61 4.89 17.04
CA TYR A 4 14.48 5.42 16.29
C TYR A 4 14.51 6.96 16.42
N ARG A 5 15.28 7.61 15.54
CA ARG A 5 15.34 9.07 15.47
C ARG A 5 14.03 9.56 14.85
N MET A 6 13.18 10.18 15.67
CA MET A 6 11.99 10.87 15.16
C MET A 6 12.46 11.96 14.20
N LYS A 7 12.05 11.83 12.93
CA LYS A 7 12.24 12.87 11.93
C LYS A 7 11.34 14.05 12.24
N SER A 8 11.78 15.26 11.91
CA SER A 8 10.88 16.42 11.95
C SER A 8 9.87 16.33 10.82
N TRP A 9 8.76 17.08 10.92
CA TRP A 9 7.71 17.01 9.90
C TRP A 9 8.20 17.49 8.52
N GLU A 10 9.15 18.42 8.50
CA GLU A 10 9.78 18.96 7.30
C GLU A 10 10.61 17.92 6.53
N GLU A 11 11.14 16.92 7.25
CA GLU A 11 11.96 15.84 6.71
C GLU A 11 11.14 14.61 6.28
N LEU A 12 9.83 14.60 6.59
CA LEU A 12 8.94 13.50 6.23
C LEU A 12 8.67 13.51 4.72
N THR A 13 8.83 12.34 4.13
CA THR A 13 8.59 12.08 2.72
C THR A 13 7.55 10.99 2.54
N ILE A 14 7.08 10.77 1.31
CA ILE A 14 6.24 9.61 1.01
C ILE A 14 6.91 8.29 1.38
N CYS A 15 8.25 8.26 1.46
CA CYS A 15 9.06 7.07 1.71
C CYS A 15 9.08 6.62 3.16
N ASP A 16 8.49 7.43 4.04
CA ASP A 16 8.30 7.10 5.44
C ASP A 16 7.04 6.25 5.61
N ASP A 17 7.15 5.15 6.35
CA ASP A 17 6.10 4.14 6.53
C ASP A 17 4.75 4.75 6.95
N TYR A 18 4.77 5.65 7.95
CA TYR A 18 3.57 6.36 8.41
C TYR A 18 2.95 7.23 7.31
N MET A 19 3.76 7.99 6.59
CA MET A 19 3.30 8.88 5.52
C MET A 19 2.72 8.10 4.35
N PHE A 20 3.38 7.02 3.95
CA PHE A 20 2.88 6.11 2.91
C PHE A 20 1.51 5.57 3.28
N LYS A 21 1.37 4.97 4.45
CA LYS A 21 0.09 4.42 4.94
C LYS A 21 -1.00 5.48 5.01
N LEU A 22 -0.69 6.66 5.53
CA LEU A 22 -1.64 7.77 5.65
C LEU A 22 -2.12 8.27 4.27
N ILE A 23 -1.20 8.42 3.32
CA ILE A 23 -1.51 8.91 1.98
C ILE A 23 -2.29 7.85 1.19
N MET A 24 -1.89 6.59 1.27
CA MET A 24 -2.56 5.47 0.61
C MET A 24 -3.92 5.15 1.23
N SER A 25 -4.15 5.51 2.50
CA SER A 25 -5.48 5.42 3.14
C SER A 25 -6.54 6.29 2.47
N ARG A 26 -6.13 7.28 1.66
CA ARG A 26 -7.06 8.15 0.92
C ARG A 26 -7.43 7.52 -0.42
N LYS A 27 -8.65 7.00 -0.54
CA LYS A 27 -9.19 6.37 -1.76
C LYS A 27 -8.87 7.13 -3.06
N ARG A 28 -9.08 8.45 -3.08
CA ARG A 28 -8.82 9.28 -4.28
C ARG A 28 -7.36 9.25 -4.73
N ILE A 29 -6.41 9.23 -3.78
CA ILE A 29 -4.98 9.22 -4.08
C ILE A 29 -4.58 7.80 -4.50
N CYS A 30 -5.00 6.80 -3.72
CA CYS A 30 -4.73 5.40 -4.00
C CYS A 30 -5.19 5.00 -5.42
N ARG A 31 -6.40 5.41 -5.82
CA ARG A 31 -6.94 5.19 -7.17
C ARG A 31 -6.01 5.77 -8.24
N LYS A 32 -5.64 7.05 -8.13
CA LYS A 32 -4.74 7.71 -9.09
C LYS A 32 -3.36 7.07 -9.17
N VAL A 33 -2.84 6.57 -8.04
CA VAL A 33 -1.56 5.87 -8.00
C VAL A 33 -1.67 4.53 -8.74
N LEU A 34 -2.72 3.76 -8.48
CA LEU A 34 -2.98 2.49 -9.16
C LEU A 34 -3.17 2.68 -10.67
N GLU A 35 -3.99 3.63 -11.09
CA GLU A 35 -4.22 3.95 -12.51
C GLU A 35 -2.89 4.29 -13.23
N ARG A 36 -1.98 5.03 -12.56
CA ARG A 36 -0.67 5.38 -13.12
C ARG A 36 0.31 4.22 -13.15
N ILE A 37 0.30 3.33 -12.17
CA ILE A 37 1.22 2.19 -12.10
C ILE A 37 0.80 1.08 -13.07
N LEU A 38 -0.50 0.80 -13.14
CA LEU A 38 -1.04 -0.31 -13.91
C LEU A 38 -1.48 0.08 -15.33
N HIS A 39 -1.59 1.38 -15.63
CA HIS A 39 -2.10 1.90 -16.90
C HIS A 39 -3.52 1.40 -17.23
N VAL A 40 -4.37 1.24 -16.20
CA VAL A 40 -5.78 0.84 -16.32
C VAL A 40 -6.70 1.89 -15.72
N GLU A 41 -7.94 1.98 -16.20
CA GLU A 41 -8.97 2.82 -15.58
C GLU A 41 -9.67 2.05 -14.48
N ILE A 42 -9.70 2.61 -13.27
CA ILE A 42 -10.41 2.03 -12.11
C ILE A 42 -11.63 2.91 -11.81
N SER A 43 -12.81 2.31 -11.95
CA SER A 43 -14.10 2.97 -11.72
C SER A 43 -14.24 3.40 -10.26
N ASP A 44 -14.16 2.44 -9.32
CA ASP A 44 -14.21 2.73 -7.89
C ASP A 44 -13.41 1.73 -7.04
N ILE A 45 -12.99 2.19 -5.86
CA ILE A 45 -12.33 1.36 -4.84
C ILE A 45 -13.36 0.99 -3.78
N ARG A 46 -13.81 -0.27 -3.79
CA ARG A 46 -14.77 -0.81 -2.83
C ARG A 46 -14.17 -0.97 -1.45
N TYR A 47 -12.94 -1.48 -1.37
CA TYR A 47 -12.28 -1.77 -0.11
C TYR A 47 -10.84 -1.28 -0.10
N LEU A 48 -10.44 -0.66 1.00
CA LEU A 48 -9.09 -0.14 1.19
C LEU A 48 -8.70 -0.27 2.65
N GLU A 49 -7.57 -0.93 2.92
CA GLU A 49 -7.07 -1.17 4.27
C GLU A 49 -5.54 -1.18 4.26
N ALA A 50 -4.93 -0.38 5.13
CA ALA A 50 -3.49 -0.44 5.39
C ALA A 50 -3.19 -1.54 6.42
N GLU A 51 -2.05 -2.22 6.25
CA GLU A 51 -1.55 -3.28 7.13
C GLU A 51 -2.48 -4.49 7.30
N LYS A 52 -3.23 -4.85 6.26
CA LYS A 52 -4.19 -5.95 6.32
C LYS A 52 -3.50 -7.30 6.61
N PRO A 53 -3.82 -7.97 7.73
CA PRO A 53 -3.38 -9.35 7.94
C PRO A 53 -4.25 -10.29 7.10
N MET A 54 -3.62 -11.22 6.40
CA MET A 54 -4.29 -12.31 5.67
C MET A 54 -3.79 -13.66 6.16
N LYS A 55 -4.72 -14.49 6.63
CA LYS A 55 -4.41 -15.85 7.11
C LYS A 55 -5.35 -16.85 6.43
N PRO A 56 -4.87 -17.61 5.43
CA PRO A 56 -5.70 -18.55 4.65
C PRO A 56 -6.34 -19.66 5.49
N SER A 57 -5.64 -20.15 6.51
CA SER A 57 -6.12 -21.18 7.42
C SER A 57 -5.47 -21.07 8.79
N TYR A 58 -6.09 -21.66 9.82
CA TYR A 58 -5.59 -21.58 11.20
C TYR A 58 -4.13 -22.05 11.36
N ARG A 59 -3.73 -23.09 10.62
CA ARG A 59 -2.39 -23.68 10.64
C ARG A 59 -1.41 -23.03 9.64
N SER A 60 -1.87 -22.19 8.73
CA SER A 60 -1.01 -21.53 7.74
C SER A 60 -0.22 -20.37 8.32
N LYS A 61 0.93 -20.06 7.69
CA LYS A 61 1.65 -18.81 7.91
C LYS A 61 0.83 -17.67 7.29
N GLY A 62 0.45 -16.69 8.12
CA GLY A 62 -0.21 -15.48 7.63
C GLY A 62 0.77 -14.57 6.91
N ILE A 63 0.25 -13.77 5.98
CA ILE A 63 0.97 -12.66 5.35
C ILE A 63 0.35 -11.35 5.83
N ARG A 64 1.12 -10.27 5.83
CA ARG A 64 0.62 -8.92 6.05
C ARG A 64 0.87 -8.12 4.79
N LEU A 65 -0.19 -7.51 4.28
CA LEU A 65 -0.14 -6.66 3.11
C LEU A 65 -0.02 -5.21 3.57
N ASP A 66 0.86 -4.44 2.94
CA ASP A 66 1.11 -3.04 3.31
C ASP A 66 -0.15 -2.19 3.05
N VAL A 67 -0.71 -2.28 1.85
CA VAL A 67 -1.99 -1.66 1.51
C VAL A 67 -2.78 -2.62 0.62
N TYR A 68 -3.88 -3.12 1.17
CA TYR A 68 -4.83 -3.97 0.45
C TYR A 68 -5.91 -3.12 -0.18
N VAL A 69 -6.10 -3.28 -1.48
CA VAL A 69 -7.11 -2.57 -2.27
C VAL A 69 -7.94 -3.56 -3.06
N ARG A 70 -9.25 -3.35 -3.09
CA ARG A 70 -10.17 -4.08 -3.96
C ARG A 70 -11.02 -3.10 -4.75
N ASP A 71 -11.05 -3.30 -6.06
CA ASP A 71 -11.87 -2.51 -6.97
C ASP A 71 -13.33 -3.03 -7.02
N ASP A 72 -14.09 -2.53 -7.98
CA ASP A 72 -15.46 -2.94 -8.29
C ASP A 72 -15.55 -4.27 -9.05
N THR A 73 -14.51 -4.65 -9.80
CA THR A 73 -14.44 -5.89 -10.57
C THR A 73 -13.95 -7.11 -9.76
N HIS A 74 -13.71 -6.92 -8.46
CA HIS A 74 -13.16 -7.91 -7.54
C HIS A 74 -11.67 -8.22 -7.73
N THR A 75 -10.95 -7.43 -8.53
CA THR A 75 -9.49 -7.49 -8.58
C THR A 75 -8.90 -6.94 -7.29
N VAL A 76 -7.88 -7.65 -6.81
CA VAL A 76 -7.18 -7.31 -5.56
C VAL A 76 -5.78 -6.85 -5.89
N TYR A 77 -5.41 -5.72 -5.30
CA TYR A 77 -4.10 -5.13 -5.42
C TYR A 77 -3.45 -5.05 -4.05
N ASN A 78 -2.17 -5.39 -4.00
CA ASN A 78 -1.30 -5.09 -2.88
C ASN A 78 -0.32 -3.99 -3.31
N ILE A 79 -0.39 -2.83 -2.65
CA ILE A 79 0.52 -1.73 -2.89
C ILE A 79 1.60 -1.74 -1.81
N GLU A 80 2.84 -1.93 -2.22
CA GLU A 80 4.01 -2.00 -1.34
C GLU A 80 4.99 -0.89 -1.66
N MET A 81 5.70 -0.44 -0.64
CA MET A 81 6.79 0.52 -0.79
C MET A 81 8.14 -0.18 -0.68
N GLN A 82 9.04 0.12 -1.62
CA GLN A 82 10.39 -0.41 -1.63
C GLN A 82 11.40 0.73 -1.53
N VAL A 83 12.03 0.85 -0.38
CA VAL A 83 13.10 1.83 -0.13
C VAL A 83 14.44 1.16 -0.40
N ARG A 84 14.98 1.35 -1.61
CA ARG A 84 16.36 0.92 -1.98
C ARG A 84 17.24 2.14 -2.21
N ARG A 85 17.86 2.27 -3.39
CA ARG A 85 18.55 3.50 -3.82
C ARG A 85 17.57 4.64 -4.08
N VAL A 86 16.39 4.29 -4.59
CA VAL A 86 15.24 5.18 -4.78
C VAL A 86 14.02 4.52 -4.16
N CYS A 87 13.10 5.34 -3.71
CA CYS A 87 11.84 4.93 -3.14
C CYS A 87 10.84 4.66 -4.27
N GLN A 88 10.43 3.40 -4.40
CA GLN A 88 9.55 2.95 -5.46
C GLN A 88 8.29 2.34 -4.87
N VAL A 89 7.14 2.79 -5.34
CA VAL A 89 5.86 2.14 -5.08
C VAL A 89 5.72 1.00 -6.08
N LYS A 90 5.45 -0.20 -5.58
CA LYS A 90 5.14 -1.38 -6.39
C LYS A 90 3.69 -1.77 -6.15
N CYS A 91 3.03 -2.17 -7.22
CA CYS A 91 1.74 -2.82 -7.14
C CYS A 91 1.92 -4.27 -7.57
N VAL A 92 1.48 -5.20 -6.73
CA VAL A 92 1.33 -6.60 -7.08
C VAL A 92 -0.17 -6.87 -7.16
N SER A 93 -0.69 -7.06 -8.36
CA SER A 93 -2.04 -7.60 -8.55
C SER A 93 -2.04 -9.06 -8.10
N PHE A 94 -2.79 -9.35 -7.05
CA PHE A 94 -3.05 -10.71 -6.60
C PHE A 94 -4.46 -11.07 -7.06
N LEU A 95 -4.61 -11.34 -8.36
CA LEU A 95 -5.66 -12.12 -9.03
C LEU A 95 -5.46 -11.94 -10.54
#